data_AF-A0A2M6GI28-F1
#
_entry.id   AF-A0A2M6GI28-F1
#
_cell.length_a   1.000
_cell.length_b   1.000
_cell.length_c   1.000
_cell.angle_alpha   90.00
_cell.angle_beta   90.00
_cell.angle_gamma   90.00
#
_symmetry.space_group_name_H-M   'P 1'
#
loop_
_entity.id
_entity.type
_entity.pdbx_description
1 polymer ?
#
loop_
_entity_poly.entity_id
_entity_poly.type
_entity_poly.pdbx_seq_one_letter_code
_entity_poly.pdbx_strand_id
1 'polypeptide(L)'
;MDQRTFFSHYLPALEEALRHDHEWEAFLVKGPDFFYAGDEQLYRVLETFIVDHCDEITLFDRVGVYFDCLSHGFDAIDGVKVQAYKAMIVEEANFIKQKLDLQ
;
A
#
# COMPACT_ATOMS: atom_id res chain seq x y z
N MET A 1 -6.44 -6.45 15.61
CA MET A 1 -7.40 -5.58 14.88
C MET A 1 -8.14 -6.48 13.89
N ASP A 2 -9.41 -6.22 13.55
CA ASP A 2 -10.08 -6.96 12.47
C ASP A 2 -9.77 -6.34 11.09
N GLN A 3 -10.01 -7.09 10.01
CA GLN A 3 -9.72 -6.65 8.64
C GLN A 3 -10.45 -5.35 8.26
N ARG A 4 -11.72 -5.17 8.64
CA ARG A 4 -12.49 -3.98 8.27
C ARG A 4 -11.89 -2.74 8.91
N THR A 5 -11.57 -2.82 10.20
CA THR A 5 -10.91 -1.73 10.93
C THR A 5 -9.53 -1.44 10.32
N PHE A 6 -8.73 -2.46 10.02
CA PHE A 6 -7.42 -2.28 9.39
C PHE A 6 -7.53 -1.55 8.05
N PHE A 7 -8.36 -2.05 7.14
CA PHE A 7 -8.47 -1.49 5.80
C PHE A 7 -9.13 -0.10 5.77
N SER A 8 -9.92 0.27 6.79
CA SER A 8 -10.42 1.64 6.93
C SER A 8 -9.32 2.67 7.21
N HIS A 9 -8.17 2.25 7.74
CA HIS A 9 -6.99 3.11 7.91
C HIS A 9 -6.00 2.94 6.75
N TYR A 10 -5.75 1.69 6.36
CA TYR A 10 -4.71 1.37 5.38
C TYR A 10 -5.06 1.84 3.96
N LEU A 11 -6.30 1.65 3.49
CA LEU A 11 -6.65 1.96 2.10
C LEU A 11 -6.59 3.47 1.79
N PRO A 12 -7.11 4.38 2.63
CA PRO A 12 -6.93 5.82 2.39
C PRO A 12 -5.46 6.23 2.36
N ALA A 13 -4.64 5.66 3.24
CA ALA A 13 -3.20 5.94 3.27
C ALA A 13 -2.48 5.42 2.01
N LEU A 14 -2.86 4.24 1.53
CA LEU A 14 -2.38 3.69 0.26
C LEU A 14 -2.79 4.55 -0.93
N GLU A 15 -4.02 5.06 -0.96
CA GLU A 15 -4.50 5.95 -2.02
C GLU A 15 -3.69 7.25 -2.07
N GLU A 16 -3.39 7.84 -0.91
CA GLU A 16 -2.51 9.01 -0.83
C GLU A 16 -1.08 8.71 -1.31
N ALA A 17 -0.51 7.58 -0.89
CA ALA A 17 0.82 7.18 -1.32
C ALA A 17 0.89 6.97 -2.84
N LEU A 18 -0.12 6.32 -3.42
CA LEU A 18 -0.23 6.15 -4.87
C LEU A 18 -0.49 7.46 -5.61
N ARG A 19 -1.21 8.42 -5.01
CA ARG A 19 -1.45 9.74 -5.63
C ARG A 19 -0.16 10.54 -5.78
N HIS A 20 0.73 10.43 -4.80
CA HIS A 20 1.97 11.20 -4.69
C HIS A 20 3.22 10.47 -5.19
N ASP A 21 3.10 9.22 -5.67
CA ASP A 21 4.24 8.37 -6.04
C ASP A 21 5.18 8.96 -7.12
N HIS A 22 4.66 9.83 -7.98
CA HIS A 22 5.41 10.53 -9.02
C HIS A 22 6.12 11.80 -8.54
N GLU A 23 5.82 12.28 -7.34
CA GLU A 23 6.35 13.53 -6.78
C GLU A 23 7.68 13.33 -6.05
N TRP A 24 8.04 12.07 -5.76
CA TRP A 24 9.23 11.75 -4.99
C TRP A 24 10.38 11.30 -5.88
N GLU A 25 11.56 11.80 -5.56
CA GLU A 25 12.79 11.24 -6.10
C GLU A 25 12.97 9.80 -5.60
N ALA A 26 13.67 8.99 -6.40
CA ALA A 26 14.12 7.67 -5.97
C ALA A 26 14.81 7.77 -4.60
N PHE A 27 14.71 6.72 -3.78
CA PHE A 27 15.16 6.66 -2.38
C PHE A 27 14.40 7.55 -1.37
N LEU A 28 13.52 8.45 -1.82
CA LEU A 28 12.66 9.28 -0.95
C LEU A 28 11.17 8.90 -1.00
N VAL A 29 10.85 7.87 -1.78
CA VAL A 29 9.52 7.30 -1.94
C VAL A 29 8.89 6.99 -0.56
N LYS A 30 7.63 7.37 -0.39
CA LYS A 30 6.87 7.15 0.85
C LYS A 30 5.78 6.11 0.64
N GLY A 31 5.78 5.07 1.46
CA GLY A 31 4.71 4.08 1.47
C GLY A 31 3.44 4.62 2.13
N PRO A 32 2.40 3.77 2.25
CA PRO A 32 1.17 4.09 2.98
C PRO A 32 1.44 4.54 4.43
N ASP A 33 2.48 3.99 5.04
CA ASP A 33 2.86 4.24 6.43
C ASP A 33 3.17 5.70 6.75
N PHE A 34 3.69 6.45 5.78
CA PHE A 34 3.94 7.89 5.91
C PHE A 34 2.65 8.71 6.10
N PHE A 35 1.50 8.18 5.69
CA PHE A 35 0.21 8.86 5.76
C PHE A 35 -0.63 8.47 6.97
N TYR A 36 -0.09 7.63 7.86
CA TYR A 36 -0.70 7.44 9.18
C TYR A 36 -0.48 8.73 9.99
N ALA A 37 -1.55 9.46 10.26
CA ALA A 37 -1.50 10.79 10.85
C ALA A 37 -0.92 10.81 12.28
N GLY A 38 0.41 10.89 12.43
CA GLY A 38 1.13 11.20 13.68
C GLY A 38 0.89 10.25 14.87
N ASP A 39 0.12 9.19 14.69
CA ASP A 39 -0.26 8.24 15.72
C ASP A 39 0.69 7.02 15.66
N GLU A 40 1.74 7.09 16.48
CA GLU A 40 2.74 6.03 16.58
C GLU A 40 2.14 4.70 17.08
N GLN A 41 1.09 4.76 17.91
CA GLN A 41 0.42 3.56 18.38
C GLN A 41 -0.36 2.92 17.22
N LEU A 42 -1.12 3.71 16.46
CA LEU A 42 -1.81 3.22 15.26
C LEU A 42 -0.82 2.62 14.27
N TYR A 43 0.28 3.31 13.96
CA TYR A 43 1.36 2.80 13.10
C TYR A 43 1.79 1.40 13.53
N ARG A 44 2.13 1.21 14.81
CA ARG A 44 2.62 -0.08 15.31
C ARG A 44 1.58 -1.20 15.19
N VAL A 45 0.30 -0.90 15.44
CA VAL A 45 -0.77 -1.90 15.34
C VAL A 45 -1.04 -2.25 13.88
N LEU A 46 -1.00 -1.29 12.96
CA LEU A 46 -1.14 -1.54 11.51
C LEU A 46 0.04 -2.36 10.97
N GLU A 47 1.27 -2.03 11.35
CA GLU A 47 2.47 -2.79 10.96
C GLU A 47 2.40 -4.23 11.47
N THR A 48 1.98 -4.44 12.72
CA THR A 48 1.81 -5.79 13.27
C THR A 48 0.79 -6.58 12.46
N PHE A 49 -0.33 -5.94 12.08
CA PHE A 49 -1.34 -6.57 11.24
C PHE A 49 -0.79 -6.96 9.85
N ILE A 50 0.01 -6.10 9.22
CA ILE A 50 0.63 -6.41 7.93
C ILE A 50 1.56 -7.62 8.06
N VAL A 51 2.40 -7.66 9.09
CA VAL A 51 3.33 -8.78 9.32
C VAL A 51 2.58 -10.09 9.60
N ASP A 52 1.53 -10.05 10.41
CA ASP A 52 0.76 -11.25 10.77
C ASP A 52 -0.04 -11.84 9.59
N HIS A 53 -0.31 -11.03 8.56
CA HIS A 53 -1.17 -11.40 7.42
C HIS A 53 -0.48 -11.28 6.04
N CYS A 54 0.85 -11.08 5.99
CA CYS A 54 1.58 -10.84 4.73
C CYS A 54 1.46 -12.00 3.74
N ASP A 55 1.41 -13.24 4.23
CA ASP A 55 1.26 -14.44 3.40
C ASP A 55 -0.20 -14.68 2.96
N GLU A 56 -1.18 -14.04 3.61
CA GLU A 56 -2.61 -14.23 3.36
C GLU A 56 -3.21 -13.18 2.44
N ILE A 57 -2.67 -11.95 2.48
CA ILE A 57 -3.21 -10.78 1.79
C ILE A 57 -2.21 -10.34 0.72
N THR A 58 -2.47 -10.77 -0.51
CA THR A 58 -1.61 -10.50 -1.68
C THR A 58 -1.34 -9.02 -1.91
N LEU A 59 -2.28 -8.12 -1.57
CA LEU A 59 -2.10 -6.68 -1.65
C LEU A 59 -0.83 -6.21 -0.92
N PHE A 60 -0.48 -6.80 0.22
CA PHE A 60 0.68 -6.35 1.00
C PHE A 60 2.00 -6.59 0.28
N ASP A 61 2.17 -7.77 -0.33
CA ASP A 61 3.33 -8.08 -1.15
C ASP A 61 3.41 -7.14 -2.37
N ARG A 62 2.29 -6.95 -3.08
CA ARG A 62 2.25 -6.03 -4.23
C ARG A 62 2.66 -4.61 -3.86
N VAL A 63 2.11 -4.08 -2.77
CA VAL A 63 2.42 -2.73 -2.30
C VAL A 63 3.90 -2.64 -1.92
N GLY A 64 4.43 -3.62 -1.20
CA GLY A 64 5.85 -3.68 -0.83
C GLY A 64 6.76 -3.66 -2.05
N VAL A 65 6.53 -4.57 -3.00
CA VAL A 65 7.34 -4.67 -4.23
C VAL A 65 7.22 -3.41 -5.09
N TYR A 66 6.04 -2.80 -5.16
CA TYR A 66 5.83 -1.57 -5.90
C TYR A 66 6.66 -0.40 -5.36
N PHE A 67 6.54 -0.12 -4.07
CA PHE A 67 7.28 1.01 -3.47
C PHE A 67 8.79 0.73 -3.38
N ASP A 68 9.22 -0.53 -3.24
CA ASP A 68 10.63 -0.93 -3.35
C ASP A 68 11.19 -0.64 -4.76
N CYS A 69 10.46 -1.07 -5.80
CA CYS A 69 10.79 -0.80 -7.20
C CYS A 69 10.94 0.70 -7.49
N LEU A 70 9.99 1.52 -7.02
CA LEU A 70 10.06 2.98 -7.15
C LEU A 70 11.26 3.56 -6.40
N SER A 71 11.56 3.05 -5.20
CA SER A 71 12.68 3.52 -4.39
C SER A 71 14.03 3.30 -5.08
N HIS A 72 14.11 2.28 -5.95
CA HIS A 72 15.28 1.99 -6.78
C HIS A 72 15.29 2.71 -8.15
N GLY A 73 14.23 3.46 -8.48
CA GLY A 73 14.09 4.14 -9.76
C GLY A 73 13.88 3.19 -10.95
N PHE A 74 13.38 1.97 -10.69
CA PHE A 74 13.04 1.02 -11.74
C PHE A 74 11.70 1.34 -12.38
N ASP A 75 11.53 0.94 -13.65
CA ASP A 75 10.32 1.22 -14.43
C ASP A 75 9.44 -0.02 -14.67
N ALA A 76 9.86 -1.19 -14.14
CA ALA A 76 9.14 -2.44 -14.25
C ALA A 76 9.42 -3.41 -13.10
N ILE A 77 8.46 -4.30 -12.83
CA ILE A 77 8.50 -5.40 -11.86
C ILE A 77 8.20 -6.68 -12.64
N ASP A 78 9.15 -7.61 -12.72
CA ASP A 78 9.01 -8.85 -13.50
C ASP A 78 8.52 -8.64 -14.95
N GLY A 79 8.98 -7.55 -15.58
CA GLY A 79 8.59 -7.18 -16.95
C GLY A 79 7.26 -6.42 -17.05
N VAL A 80 6.51 -6.26 -15.97
CA VAL A 80 5.30 -5.44 -15.90
C VAL A 80 5.68 -4.00 -15.61
N LYS A 81 5.30 -3.05 -16.48
CA LYS A 81 5.56 -1.62 -16.26
C LYS A 81 4.92 -1.13 -14.96
N VAL A 82 5.61 -0.24 -14.24
CA VAL A 82 5.15 0.30 -12.95
C VAL A 82 3.73 0.87 -13.00
N GLN A 83 3.35 1.55 -14.08
CA GLN A 83 1.99 2.10 -14.23
C GLN A 83 0.91 1.00 -14.35
N ALA A 84 1.23 -0.12 -15.02
CA ALA A 84 0.33 -1.27 -15.08
C ALA A 84 0.27 -1.99 -13.73
N TYR A 85 1.41 -2.11 -13.04
CA TYR A 85 1.46 -2.71 -11.70
C TYR A 85 0.66 -1.90 -10.68
N LYS A 86 0.76 -0.57 -10.73
CA LYS A 86 -0.07 0.36 -9.95
C LYS A 86 -1.56 0.11 -10.17
N ALA A 87 -2.00 -0.10 -11.41
CA ALA A 87 -3.40 -0.39 -11.70
C ALA A 87 -3.86 -1.70 -11.02
N MET A 88 -3.01 -2.72 -10.96
CA MET A 88 -3.33 -3.97 -10.24
C MET A 88 -3.53 -3.74 -8.74
N ILE A 89 -2.70 -2.89 -8.11
CA ILE A 89 -2.85 -2.50 -6.71
C ILE A 89 -4.18 -1.78 -6.49
N VAL A 90 -4.53 -0.84 -7.38
CA VAL A 90 -5.80 -0.10 -7.30
C VAL A 90 -7.00 -1.04 -7.47
N GLU A 91 -6.95 -1.98 -8.41
CA GLU A 91 -8.01 -2.97 -8.60
C GLU A 91 -8.20 -3.85 -7.36
N GLU A 92 -7.12 -4.34 -6.77
CA GLU A 92 -7.17 -5.18 -5.56
C GLU A 92 -7.65 -4.40 -4.33
N ALA A 93 -7.19 -3.16 -4.16
CA ALA A 93 -7.69 -2.24 -3.13
C ALA A 93 -9.21 -2.01 -3.27
N ASN A 94 -9.69 -1.74 -4.49
CA ASN A 94 -11.12 -1.55 -4.76
C ASN A 94 -11.94 -2.82 -4.49
N PHE A 95 -11.41 -3.99 -4.84
CA PHE A 95 -12.05 -5.26 -4.50
C PHE A 95 -12.19 -5.45 -2.99
N ILE A 96 -11.16 -5.12 -2.21
CA ILE A 96 -11.21 -5.16 -0.74
C ILE A 96 -12.22 -4.16 -0.20
N LYS A 97 -12.27 -2.92 -0.72
CA LYS A 97 -13.29 -1.92 -0.34
C LYS A 97 -14.70 -2.47 -0.49
N GLN A 98 -14.99 -3.06 -1.66
CA GLN A 98 -16.30 -3.64 -1.95
C GLN A 98 -16.61 -4.83 -1.04
N LYS A 99 -15.64 -5.73 -0.85
CA LYS A 99 -15.79 -6.93 0.00
C LYS A 99 -16.09 -6.56 1.46
N LEU A 100 -15.53 -5.46 1.95
CA LEU A 100 -15.64 -5.03 3.35
C LEU A 100 -16.66 -3.90 3.56
N ASP A 101 -17.37 -3.48 2.50
CA ASP A 101 -18.33 -2.36 2.54
C ASP A 101 -17.68 -1.09 3.13
N LEU A 102 -16.52 -0.73 2.57
CA LEU A 102 -15.80 0.52 2.83
C LEU A 102 -16.09 1.52 1.72
N GLN A 103 -16.31 2.78 2.08
CA GLN A 103 -16.55 3.87 1.13
C GLN A 103 -15.24 4.47 0.60
#